data_AF-A0A8T7KF63-F1
#
_entry.id   AF-A0A8T7KF63-F1
#
_cell.length_a   1.000
_cell.length_b   1.000
_cell.length_c   1.000
_cell.angle_alpha   90.00
_cell.angle_beta   90.00
_cell.angle_gamma   90.00
#
_symmetry.space_group_name_H-M   'P 1'
#
loop_
_entity.id
_entity.type
_entity.pdbx_description
1 polymer ?
#
loop_
_entity_poly.entity_id
_entity_poly.type
_entity_poly.pdbx_seq_one_letter_code
_entity_poly.pdbx_strand_id
1 'polypeptide(L)'
;MALRANPQPAATSTGRCATCGEPLVGSYFTLVDRPERYCARCIATRPRCATCGAPLGDHHWRLHDGRLQCVTCHSTAVYDPNLARAIFDETVAGVAQQLGMTLNVGVAFRLVDAPTLAALRAEGSTTVPEGEHTLGLYQRRGHIRAIYMLYGLPRLTFRTTVAHEYAHAWQGERCPLLRDDELREGHAEWVAYQHLRWLGCTRAAERMLTAQHPYRPALERLLALERQLGVHGVTAYLTRAE
;
A
#
# COMPACT_ATOMS: atom_id res chain seq x y z
N MET A 1 -8.20 10.87 4.78
CA MET A 1 -8.46 10.57 6.21
C MET A 1 -7.36 11.19 7.06
N ALA A 2 -7.66 11.96 8.12
CA ALA A 2 -6.62 12.47 9.01
C ALA A 2 -5.93 11.28 9.69
N LEU A 3 -4.64 11.05 9.39
CA LEU A 3 -3.81 10.12 10.15
C LEU A 3 -3.91 10.53 11.62
N ARG A 4 -4.61 9.72 12.42
CA ARG A 4 -4.87 9.99 13.82
C ARG A 4 -3.54 9.90 14.56
N ALA A 5 -2.97 11.05 14.86
CA ALA A 5 -1.77 11.16 15.65
C ALA A 5 -2.14 10.91 17.11
N ASN A 6 -1.56 9.88 17.73
CA ASN A 6 -1.84 9.57 19.13
C ASN A 6 -0.84 10.31 20.03
N PRO A 7 -1.30 11.10 21.01
CA PRO A 7 -0.42 11.73 21.98
C PRO A 7 0.19 10.67 22.90
N GLN A 8 1.50 10.76 23.13
CA GLN A 8 2.24 9.90 24.05
C GLN A 8 2.91 10.76 25.14
N PRO A 9 2.85 10.36 26.42
CA PRO A 9 3.54 11.07 27.49
C PRO A 9 5.05 10.89 27.34
N ALA A 10 5.82 11.98 27.49
CA ALA A 10 7.27 11.86 27.60
C ALA A 10 7.66 11.35 29.00
N ALA A 11 7.96 10.07 29.09
CA ALA A 11 8.91 9.60 30.09
C ALA A 11 10.29 10.16 29.70
N THR A 12 10.73 11.23 30.38
CA THR A 12 12.12 11.72 30.43
C THR A 12 12.95 11.46 29.17
N SER A 13 12.50 11.93 28.00
CA SER A 13 13.15 11.62 26.72
C SER A 13 13.79 12.84 26.07
N THR A 14 15.09 12.73 25.78
CA THR A 14 15.93 13.65 24.99
C THR A 14 15.63 13.57 23.48
N GLY A 15 14.37 13.38 23.09
CA GLY A 15 13.97 13.27 21.69
C GLY A 15 13.86 14.63 21.00
N ARG A 16 14.15 14.70 19.69
CA ARG A 16 13.90 15.88 18.85
C ARG A 16 12.76 15.61 17.88
N CYS A 17 12.00 16.65 17.53
CA CYS A 17 10.96 16.58 16.52
C CYS A 17 11.57 16.23 15.16
N ALA A 18 11.08 15.18 14.50
CA ALA A 18 11.57 14.74 13.20
C ALA A 18 11.33 15.76 12.07
N THR A 19 10.44 16.75 12.28
CA THR A 19 10.14 17.78 11.28
C THR A 19 10.96 19.06 11.48
N CYS A 20 11.00 19.60 12.70
CA CYS A 20 11.62 20.90 12.97
C CYS A 20 12.90 20.82 13.80
N GLY A 21 13.33 19.64 14.24
CA GLY A 21 14.56 19.45 15.02
C GLY A 21 14.51 19.93 16.47
N GLU A 22 13.45 20.64 16.87
CA GLU A 22 13.30 21.16 18.24
C GLU A 22 13.20 20.04 19.28
N PRO A 23 13.74 20.24 20.51
CA PRO A 23 13.56 19.29 21.61
C PRO A 23 12.08 19.03 21.90
N LEU A 24 11.73 17.76 22.10
CA LEU A 24 10.40 17.35 22.52
C LEU A 24 10.32 17.47 24.05
N VAL A 25 9.58 18.47 24.52
CA VAL A 25 9.29 18.68 25.94
C VAL A 25 7.82 18.37 26.20
N GLY A 26 7.53 17.47 27.15
CA GLY A 26 6.16 17.02 27.41
C GLY A 26 5.66 16.03 26.36
N SER A 27 4.39 16.12 25.94
CA SER A 27 3.82 15.14 25.00
C SER A 27 4.38 15.25 23.58
N TYR A 28 4.47 14.11 22.90
CA TYR A 28 4.79 14.04 21.48
C TYR A 28 3.78 13.17 20.75
N PHE A 29 3.82 13.25 19.43
CA PHE A 29 2.96 12.47 18.54
C PHE A 29 3.79 11.53 17.70
N THR A 30 3.26 10.35 17.45
CA THR A 30 3.73 9.45 16.41
C THR A 30 2.63 9.29 15.37
N LEU A 31 3.03 8.95 14.14
CA LEU A 31 2.08 8.49 13.15
C LEU A 31 1.99 6.97 13.20
N VAL A 32 0.83 6.44 12.82
CA VAL A 32 0.66 5.00 12.63
C VAL A 32 1.78 4.50 11.71
N ASP A 33 2.39 3.38 12.07
CA ASP A 33 3.46 2.73 11.30
C ASP A 33 4.76 3.52 11.14
N ARG A 34 4.98 4.54 11.97
CA ARG A 34 6.18 5.39 11.93
C ARG A 34 6.81 5.57 13.31
N PRO A 35 8.12 5.30 13.47
CA PRO A 35 8.82 5.49 14.74
C PRO A 35 9.16 6.96 15.01
N GLU A 36 9.10 7.83 13.99
CA GLU A 36 9.42 9.25 14.14
C GLU A 36 8.45 9.97 15.09
N ARG A 37 9.02 10.86 15.90
CA ARG A 37 8.27 11.65 16.89
C ARG A 37 8.14 13.09 16.41
N TYR A 38 6.96 13.66 16.61
CA TYR A 38 6.60 14.98 16.13
C TYR A 38 6.05 15.83 17.28
N CYS A 39 6.40 17.12 17.29
CA CYS A 39 5.82 18.07 18.24
C CYS A 39 4.38 18.44 17.84
N ALA A 40 3.58 18.86 18.83
CA ALA A 40 2.19 19.28 18.62
C ALA A 40 2.06 20.34 17.53
N ARG A 41 2.97 21.33 17.51
CA ARG A 41 3.00 22.40 16.52
C ARG A 41 3.16 21.87 15.10
N CYS A 42 4.11 20.97 14.86
CA CYS A 42 4.32 20.41 13.51
C CYS A 42 3.14 19.55 13.08
N ILE A 43 2.56 18.77 13.99
CA ILE A 43 1.33 18.03 13.71
C ILE A 43 0.18 18.97 13.35
N ALA A 44 0.01 20.10 14.03
CA ALA A 44 -1.13 20.99 13.77
C ALA A 44 -0.97 21.85 12.51
N THR A 45 0.25 22.29 12.19
CA THR A 45 0.46 23.41 11.26
C THR A 45 1.18 23.07 9.96
N ARG A 46 1.99 22.00 9.94
CA ARG A 46 2.78 21.69 8.74
C ARG A 46 1.93 20.94 7.72
N PRO A 47 2.11 21.22 6.42
CA PRO A 47 1.49 20.41 5.37
C PRO A 47 1.95 18.95 5.46
N ARG A 48 1.17 18.03 4.90
CA ARG A 48 1.41 16.59 5.02
C ARG A 48 2.04 16.00 3.77
N CYS A 49 2.94 15.05 3.97
CA CYS A 49 3.39 14.18 2.90
C CYS A 49 2.21 13.36 2.37
N ALA A 50 1.95 13.41 1.06
CA ALA A 50 0.84 12.67 0.44
C ALA A 50 1.03 11.14 0.51
N THR A 51 2.25 10.65 0.72
CA THR A 51 2.54 9.21 0.83
C THR A 51 2.35 8.67 2.24
N CYS A 52 2.89 9.36 3.26
CA CYS A 52 2.95 8.82 4.62
C CYS A 52 2.29 9.71 5.68
N GLY A 53 1.77 10.86 5.26
CA GLY A 53 1.17 11.89 6.11
C GLY A 53 2.06 12.51 7.17
N ALA A 54 3.37 12.27 7.15
CA ALA A 54 4.32 13.00 7.99
C ALA A 54 4.20 14.51 7.76
N PRO A 55 4.23 15.33 8.82
CA PRO A 55 4.37 16.78 8.67
C PRO A 55 5.69 17.11 7.96
N LEU A 56 5.60 17.97 6.94
CA LEU A 56 6.72 18.28 6.07
C LEU A 56 7.73 19.19 6.76
N GLY A 57 9.00 18.79 6.68
CA GLY A 57 10.15 19.63 7.01
C GLY A 57 10.39 20.68 5.93
N ASP A 58 11.42 21.49 6.15
CA ASP A 58 11.74 22.60 5.24
C ASP A 58 12.21 22.05 3.87
N HIS A 59 12.91 20.91 3.87
CA HIS A 59 13.21 20.15 2.67
C HIS A 59 12.07 19.17 2.34
N HIS A 60 11.38 19.44 1.23
CA HIS A 60 10.32 18.60 0.68
C HIS A 60 10.20 18.82 -0.84
N TRP A 61 9.46 17.94 -1.51
CA TRP A 61 9.26 18.00 -2.96
C TRP A 61 7.79 18.19 -3.28
N ARG A 62 7.51 18.97 -4.32
CA ARG A 62 6.19 19.07 -4.95
C ARG A 62 6.21 18.27 -6.24
N LEU A 63 5.32 17.29 -6.36
CA LEU A 63 5.15 16.48 -7.57
C LEU A 63 4.35 17.27 -8.62
N HIS A 64 4.37 16.79 -9.87
CA HIS A 64 3.70 17.46 -10.99
C HIS A 64 2.17 17.57 -10.80
N ASP A 65 1.57 16.66 -10.04
CA ASP A 65 0.15 16.66 -9.67
C ASP A 65 -0.16 17.45 -8.38
N GLY A 66 0.82 18.22 -7.89
CA GLY A 66 0.67 19.09 -6.73
C GLY A 66 0.83 18.40 -5.37
N ARG A 67 0.90 17.07 -5.31
CA ARG A 67 1.18 16.34 -4.06
C ARG A 67 2.53 16.74 -3.50
N LEU A 68 2.64 16.78 -2.17
CA LEU A 68 3.88 17.07 -1.47
C LEU A 68 4.48 15.79 -0.88
N GLN A 69 5.80 15.69 -0.88
CA GLN A 69 6.51 14.50 -0.41
C GLN A 69 7.68 14.84 0.51
N CYS A 70 7.79 14.13 1.63
CA CYS A 70 8.91 14.28 2.57
C CYS A 70 10.18 13.63 2.02
N VAL A 71 11.34 14.03 2.56
CA VAL A 71 12.67 13.48 2.23
C VAL A 71 12.69 11.95 2.24
N THR A 72 12.16 11.33 3.29
CA THR A 72 12.18 9.86 3.44
C THR A 72 11.38 9.13 2.37
N CYS A 73 10.24 9.68 1.95
CA CYS A 73 9.45 9.07 0.88
C CYS A 73 10.07 9.35 -0.48
N HIS A 74 10.55 10.57 -0.70
CA HIS A 74 11.20 10.99 -1.95
C HIS A 74 12.47 10.17 -2.24
N SER A 75 13.29 9.90 -1.22
CA SER A 75 14.60 9.23 -1.38
C SER A 75 14.53 7.81 -1.94
N THR A 76 13.35 7.18 -1.89
CA THR A 76 13.12 5.83 -2.43
C THR A 76 11.97 5.79 -3.42
N ALA A 77 11.41 6.94 -3.78
CA ALA A 77 10.27 7.03 -4.68
C ALA A 77 10.65 6.63 -6.11
N VAL A 78 9.72 5.94 -6.77
CA VAL A 78 9.85 5.51 -8.16
C VAL A 78 9.18 6.55 -9.06
N TYR A 79 9.99 7.25 -9.85
CA TYR A 79 9.53 8.29 -10.78
C TYR A 79 9.73 7.91 -12.25
N ASP A 80 10.85 7.26 -12.57
CA ASP A 80 11.16 6.83 -13.93
C ASP A 80 10.20 5.70 -14.36
N PRO A 81 9.42 5.86 -15.45
CA PRO A 81 8.53 4.83 -15.96
C PRO A 81 9.24 3.51 -16.31
N ASN A 82 10.49 3.56 -16.79
CA ASN A 82 11.25 2.36 -17.13
C ASN A 82 11.66 1.58 -15.87
N LEU A 83 12.13 2.29 -14.84
CA LEU A 83 12.37 1.68 -13.53
C LEU A 83 11.09 1.13 -12.91
N ALA A 84 9.97 1.86 -13.02
CA ALA A 84 8.68 1.40 -12.51
C ALA A 84 8.23 0.10 -13.19
N ARG A 85 8.39 0.02 -14.52
CA ARG A 85 8.14 -1.19 -15.30
C ARG A 85 8.99 -2.35 -14.83
N ALA A 86 10.30 -2.14 -14.64
CA ALA A 86 11.22 -3.18 -14.18
C ALA A 86 10.84 -3.69 -12.77
N ILE A 87 10.56 -2.78 -11.82
CA ILE A 87 10.14 -3.16 -10.47
C ILE A 87 8.79 -3.91 -10.49
N PHE A 88 7.86 -3.52 -11.37
CA PHE A 88 6.62 -4.26 -11.55
C PHE A 88 6.92 -5.69 -12.04
N ASP A 89 7.73 -5.84 -13.09
CA ASP A 89 8.09 -7.16 -13.65
C ASP A 89 8.75 -8.06 -12.61
N GLU A 90 9.72 -7.53 -11.85
CA GLU A 90 10.35 -8.24 -10.73
C GLU A 90 9.33 -8.66 -9.66
N THR A 91 8.35 -7.80 -9.37
CA THR A 91 7.32 -8.09 -8.36
C THR A 91 6.40 -9.21 -8.82
N VAL A 92 5.91 -9.12 -10.07
CA VAL A 92 5.05 -10.15 -10.67
C VAL A 92 5.78 -11.48 -10.80
N ALA A 93 7.04 -11.47 -11.27
CA ALA A 93 7.86 -12.67 -11.35
C ALA A 93 8.07 -13.31 -9.96
N GLY A 94 8.35 -12.49 -8.95
CA GLY A 94 8.44 -12.94 -7.57
C GLY A 94 7.13 -13.60 -7.10
N VAL A 95 5.99 -12.92 -7.25
CA VAL A 95 4.67 -13.46 -6.89
C VAL A 95 4.36 -14.77 -7.61
N ALA A 96 4.63 -14.85 -8.91
CA ALA A 96 4.45 -16.08 -9.68
C ALA A 96 5.35 -17.22 -9.17
N GLN A 97 6.62 -16.93 -8.86
CA GLN A 97 7.57 -17.91 -8.36
C GLN A 97 7.17 -18.48 -6.99
N GLN A 98 6.79 -17.64 -6.03
CA GLN A 98 6.48 -18.09 -4.67
C GLN A 98 5.06 -18.64 -4.51
N LEU A 99 4.08 -18.12 -5.24
CA LEU A 99 2.66 -18.47 -5.03
C LEU A 99 2.06 -19.27 -6.19
N GLY A 100 2.80 -19.48 -7.30
CA GLY A 100 2.28 -20.13 -8.51
C GLY A 100 1.21 -19.30 -9.24
N MET A 101 1.08 -18.01 -8.89
CA MET A 101 0.05 -17.13 -9.43
C MET A 101 0.46 -16.56 -10.79
N THR A 102 0.07 -17.26 -11.85
CA THR A 102 0.31 -16.86 -13.25
C THR A 102 -0.99 -16.47 -13.94
N LEU A 103 -0.91 -15.41 -14.77
CA LEU A 103 -2.00 -14.98 -15.64
C LEU A 103 -1.90 -15.68 -16.99
N ASN A 104 -3.03 -16.14 -17.51
CA ASN A 104 -3.16 -16.67 -18.87
C ASN A 104 -3.17 -15.52 -19.90
N VAL A 105 -3.84 -14.43 -19.58
CA VAL A 105 -3.89 -13.21 -20.39
C VAL A 105 -3.28 -12.10 -19.55
N GLY A 106 -2.05 -11.72 -19.89
CA GLY A 106 -1.26 -10.74 -19.16
C GLY A 106 -1.96 -9.39 -18.96
N VAL A 107 -1.36 -8.56 -18.12
CA VAL A 107 -1.86 -7.23 -17.77
C VAL A 107 -0.95 -6.14 -18.32
N ALA A 108 -1.55 -5.06 -18.83
CA ALA A 108 -0.82 -3.84 -19.12
C ALA A 108 -0.44 -3.15 -17.80
N PHE A 109 0.73 -2.52 -17.77
CA PHE A 109 1.16 -1.67 -16.66
C PHE A 109 1.17 -0.20 -17.07
N ARG A 110 0.68 0.69 -16.21
CA ARG A 110 0.71 2.14 -16.41
C ARG A 110 1.07 2.86 -15.10
N LEU A 111 2.01 3.80 -15.18
CA LEU A 111 2.31 4.73 -14.11
C LEU A 111 1.52 6.03 -14.36
N VAL A 112 0.71 6.46 -13.40
CA VAL A 112 -0.23 7.58 -13.56
C VAL A 112 -0.22 8.51 -12.37
N ASP A 113 -0.69 9.73 -12.56
CA ASP A 113 -0.80 10.73 -11.51
C ASP A 113 -2.08 10.55 -10.66
N ALA A 114 -2.19 11.30 -9.56
CA ALA A 114 -3.34 11.17 -8.67
C ALA A 114 -4.68 11.54 -9.33
N PRO A 115 -4.81 12.65 -10.11
CA PRO A 115 -6.04 12.96 -10.82
C PRO A 115 -6.47 11.88 -11.82
N THR A 116 -5.53 11.33 -12.60
CA THR A 116 -5.81 10.26 -13.57
C THR A 116 -6.26 8.99 -12.87
N LEU A 117 -5.59 8.60 -11.78
CA LEU A 117 -5.96 7.41 -11.01
C LEU A 117 -7.37 7.55 -10.38
N ALA A 118 -7.69 8.74 -9.88
CA ALA A 118 -9.02 9.03 -9.36
C ALA A 118 -10.11 8.95 -10.43
N ALA A 119 -9.85 9.51 -11.62
CA ALA A 119 -10.78 9.41 -12.76
C ALA A 119 -11.01 7.95 -13.18
N LEU A 120 -9.93 7.16 -13.31
CA LEU A 120 -10.03 5.73 -13.65
C LEU A 120 -10.84 4.92 -12.62
N ARG A 121 -10.69 5.24 -11.33
CA ARG A 121 -11.49 4.62 -10.24
C ARG A 121 -12.95 5.00 -10.34
N ALA A 122 -13.26 6.28 -10.56
CA ALA A 122 -14.62 6.80 -10.64
C ALA A 122 -15.40 6.21 -11.84
N GLU A 123 -14.72 5.99 -12.96
CA GLU A 123 -15.36 5.36 -14.12
C GLU A 123 -15.52 3.81 -13.95
N GLY A 124 -14.97 3.20 -12.90
CA GLY A 124 -14.97 1.76 -12.67
C GLY A 124 -15.89 1.27 -11.55
N SER A 125 -16.36 2.17 -10.67
CA SER A 125 -17.15 1.82 -9.49
C SER A 125 -18.25 2.86 -9.24
N THR A 126 -19.45 2.42 -8.87
CA THR A 126 -20.56 3.30 -8.46
C THR A 126 -20.44 3.76 -7.00
N THR A 127 -19.57 3.11 -6.21
CA THR A 127 -19.29 3.44 -4.82
C THR A 127 -17.82 3.82 -4.68
N VAL A 128 -17.57 5.09 -4.31
CA VAL A 128 -16.25 5.58 -3.93
C VAL A 128 -16.27 5.74 -2.41
N PRO A 129 -15.59 4.90 -1.64
CA PRO A 129 -15.37 5.18 -0.23
C PRO A 129 -14.63 6.51 -0.11
N GLU A 130 -15.25 7.50 0.52
CA GLU A 130 -14.62 8.80 0.76
C GLU A 130 -13.36 8.63 1.62
N GLY A 131 -12.24 9.23 1.17
CA GLY A 131 -11.05 9.42 2.00
C GLY A 131 -9.99 8.34 1.93
N GLU A 132 -10.12 7.33 1.05
CA GLU A 132 -9.06 6.36 0.73
C GLU A 132 -8.11 6.88 -0.36
N HIS A 133 -6.81 6.86 -0.07
CA HIS A 133 -5.79 7.16 -1.06
C HIS A 133 -5.53 5.92 -1.92
N THR A 134 -6.11 5.87 -3.12
CA THR A 134 -5.82 4.83 -4.11
C THR A 134 -4.35 4.90 -4.52
N LEU A 135 -3.58 3.85 -4.21
CA LEU A 135 -2.16 3.74 -4.57
C LEU A 135 -1.96 2.95 -5.86
N GLY A 136 -2.89 2.04 -6.15
CA GLY A 136 -2.94 1.22 -7.35
C GLY A 136 -4.39 0.92 -7.71
N LEU A 137 -4.59 0.44 -8.94
CA LEU A 137 -5.89 -0.01 -9.42
C LEU A 137 -5.71 -1.05 -10.52
N TYR A 138 -6.20 -2.25 -10.28
CA TYR A 138 -6.53 -3.19 -11.35
C TYR A 138 -7.89 -2.87 -11.96
N GLN A 139 -7.94 -2.79 -13.28
CA GLN A 139 -9.19 -2.61 -14.02
C GLN A 139 -9.27 -3.55 -15.21
N ARG A 140 -10.46 -4.12 -15.40
CA ARG A 140 -10.84 -4.92 -16.58
C ARG A 140 -12.00 -4.25 -17.30
N ARG A 141 -11.80 -3.90 -18.58
CA ARG A 141 -12.82 -3.34 -19.47
C ARG A 141 -12.82 -4.07 -20.80
N GLY A 142 -13.84 -4.91 -21.00
CA GLY A 142 -13.87 -5.82 -22.15
C GLY A 142 -12.61 -6.70 -22.18
N HIS A 143 -11.82 -6.55 -23.25
CA HIS A 143 -10.55 -7.26 -23.44
C HIS A 143 -9.34 -6.56 -22.82
N ILE A 144 -9.48 -5.30 -22.39
CA ILE A 144 -8.38 -4.54 -21.80
C ILE A 144 -8.26 -4.88 -20.32
N ARG A 145 -7.04 -5.21 -19.91
CA ARG A 145 -6.66 -5.47 -18.52
C ARG A 145 -5.44 -4.65 -18.19
N ALA A 146 -5.56 -3.79 -17.19
CA ALA A 146 -4.49 -2.88 -16.82
C ALA A 146 -4.37 -2.78 -15.31
N ILE A 147 -3.12 -2.71 -14.84
CA ILE A 147 -2.77 -2.27 -13.50
C ILE A 147 -2.18 -0.86 -13.62
N TYR A 148 -2.86 0.07 -12.98
CA TYR A 148 -2.43 1.47 -12.85
C TYR A 148 -1.77 1.64 -11.49
N MET A 149 -0.62 2.29 -11.46
CA MET A 149 0.12 2.57 -10.22
C MET A 149 0.32 4.07 -10.07
N LEU A 150 0.16 4.55 -8.84
CA LEU A 150 0.37 5.96 -8.52
C LEU A 150 1.84 6.35 -8.69
N TYR A 151 2.08 7.45 -9.38
CA TYR A 151 3.40 8.04 -9.58
C TYR A 151 4.02 8.47 -8.25
N GLY A 152 5.33 8.24 -8.09
CA GLY A 152 6.08 8.73 -6.93
C GLY A 152 5.90 7.93 -5.64
N LEU A 153 5.42 6.68 -5.71
CA LEU A 153 5.40 5.79 -4.54
C LEU A 153 6.82 5.35 -4.15
N PRO A 154 7.15 5.28 -2.84
CA PRO A 154 8.36 4.62 -2.35
C PRO A 154 8.45 3.19 -2.86
N ARG A 155 9.67 2.73 -3.19
CA ARG A 155 9.92 1.42 -3.81
C ARG A 155 9.21 0.26 -3.11
N LEU A 156 9.26 0.19 -1.78
CA LEU A 156 8.62 -0.91 -1.05
C LEU A 156 7.09 -0.82 -1.14
N THR A 157 6.51 0.37 -0.94
CA THR A 157 5.07 0.61 -1.12
C THR A 157 4.62 0.27 -2.53
N PHE A 158 5.38 0.66 -3.55
CA PHE A 158 5.11 0.31 -4.93
C PHE A 158 5.03 -1.21 -5.13
N ARG A 159 6.02 -1.97 -4.63
CA ARG A 159 6.01 -3.44 -4.72
C ARG A 159 4.84 -4.08 -3.98
N THR A 160 4.54 -3.61 -2.76
CA THR A 160 3.39 -4.09 -1.98
C THR A 160 2.08 -3.88 -2.73
N THR A 161 1.88 -2.67 -3.27
CA THR A 161 0.68 -2.35 -4.05
C THR A 161 0.62 -3.13 -5.36
N VAL A 162 1.73 -3.32 -6.08
CA VAL A 162 1.73 -4.18 -7.29
C VAL A 162 1.33 -5.61 -6.95
N ALA A 163 1.83 -6.19 -5.85
CA ALA A 163 1.45 -7.54 -5.43
C ALA A 163 -0.06 -7.63 -5.13
N HIS A 164 -0.63 -6.61 -4.47
CA HIS A 164 -2.06 -6.50 -4.21
C HIS A 164 -2.88 -6.42 -5.51
N GLU A 165 -2.58 -5.48 -6.40
CA GLU A 165 -3.33 -5.31 -7.66
C GLU A 165 -3.18 -6.52 -8.60
N TYR A 166 -2.02 -7.17 -8.60
CA TYR A 166 -1.79 -8.38 -9.36
C TYR A 166 -2.62 -9.56 -8.83
N ALA A 167 -2.90 -9.60 -7.52
CA ALA A 167 -3.82 -10.58 -6.95
C ALA A 167 -5.24 -10.41 -7.51
N HIS A 168 -5.72 -9.18 -7.66
CA HIS A 168 -7.01 -8.90 -8.31
C HIS A 168 -7.04 -9.30 -9.78
N ALA A 169 -5.94 -9.08 -10.51
CA ALA A 169 -5.82 -9.57 -11.88
C ALA A 169 -5.94 -11.09 -11.96
N TRP A 170 -5.28 -11.81 -11.04
CA TRP A 170 -5.33 -13.26 -10.96
C TRP A 170 -6.72 -13.78 -10.56
N GLN A 171 -7.37 -13.16 -9.57
CA GLN A 171 -8.74 -13.47 -9.17
C GLN A 171 -9.71 -13.32 -10.35
N GLY A 172 -9.57 -12.25 -11.14
CA GLY A 172 -10.41 -12.00 -12.31
C GLY A 172 -10.28 -13.03 -13.44
N GLU A 173 -9.26 -13.90 -13.40
CA GLU A 173 -9.12 -15.06 -14.28
C GLU A 173 -9.50 -16.38 -13.63
N ARG A 174 -9.07 -16.60 -12.40
CA ARG A 174 -9.08 -17.91 -11.75
C ARG A 174 -10.23 -18.10 -10.78
N CYS A 175 -10.89 -17.02 -10.38
CA CYS A 175 -11.96 -17.01 -9.38
C CYS A 175 -13.22 -16.32 -9.95
N PRO A 176 -13.78 -16.79 -11.08
CA PRO A 176 -14.90 -16.11 -11.74
C PRO A 176 -16.20 -16.11 -10.90
N LEU A 177 -16.28 -16.98 -9.90
CA LEU A 177 -17.43 -17.07 -9.00
C LEU A 177 -17.28 -16.27 -7.71
N LEU A 178 -16.07 -15.81 -7.37
CA LEU A 178 -15.79 -15.10 -6.12
C LEU A 178 -16.50 -13.74 -6.09
N ARG A 179 -17.55 -13.62 -5.26
CA ARG A 179 -18.33 -12.40 -5.05
C ARG A 179 -18.16 -11.78 -3.67
N ASP A 180 -17.58 -12.53 -2.73
CA ASP A 180 -17.24 -12.01 -1.40
C ASP A 180 -16.10 -10.98 -1.50
N ASP A 181 -16.45 -9.70 -1.39
CA ASP A 181 -15.50 -8.59 -1.42
C ASP A 181 -14.49 -8.67 -0.25
N GLU A 182 -14.91 -9.10 0.94
CA GLU A 182 -13.98 -9.22 2.08
C GLU A 182 -12.93 -10.30 1.81
N LEU A 183 -13.33 -11.44 1.26
CA LEU A 183 -12.41 -12.50 0.86
C LEU A 183 -11.51 -12.07 -0.32
N ARG A 184 -12.06 -11.30 -1.27
CA ARG A 184 -11.31 -10.76 -2.42
C ARG A 184 -10.19 -9.82 -1.97
N GLU A 185 -10.52 -8.82 -1.16
CA GLU A 185 -9.56 -7.86 -0.61
C GLU A 185 -8.60 -8.53 0.37
N GLY A 186 -9.10 -9.43 1.23
CA GLY A 186 -8.28 -10.20 2.16
C GLY A 186 -7.23 -11.07 1.48
N HIS A 187 -7.57 -11.70 0.35
CA HIS A 187 -6.60 -12.43 -0.46
C HIS A 187 -5.59 -11.50 -1.14
N ALA A 188 -6.00 -10.33 -1.63
CA ALA A 188 -5.07 -9.37 -2.20
C ALA A 188 -4.06 -8.84 -1.16
N GLU A 189 -4.51 -8.56 0.06
CA GLU A 189 -3.64 -8.26 1.20
C GLU A 189 -2.73 -9.43 1.57
N TRP A 190 -3.25 -10.66 1.55
CA TRP A 190 -2.46 -11.86 1.82
C TRP A 190 -1.33 -12.02 0.80
N VAL A 191 -1.58 -11.83 -0.50
CA VAL A 191 -0.53 -11.85 -1.53
C VAL A 191 0.52 -10.78 -1.28
N ALA A 192 0.11 -9.56 -0.92
CA ALA A 192 1.02 -8.47 -0.57
C ALA A 192 1.87 -8.80 0.68
N TYR A 193 1.27 -9.40 1.71
CA TYR A 193 1.95 -9.88 2.91
C TYR A 193 2.99 -10.96 2.56
N GLN A 194 2.62 -11.98 1.79
CA GLN A 194 3.53 -13.05 1.37
C GLN A 194 4.69 -12.51 0.54
N HIS A 195 4.41 -11.56 -0.36
CA HIS A 195 5.47 -10.92 -1.14
C HIS A 195 6.46 -10.14 -0.25
N LEU A 196 5.99 -9.40 0.75
CA LEU A 196 6.86 -8.73 1.71
C LEU A 196 7.72 -9.72 2.51
N ARG A 197 7.14 -10.86 2.93
CA ARG A 197 7.88 -11.95 3.59
C ARG A 197 8.96 -12.53 2.69
N TRP A 198 8.64 -12.77 1.42
CA TRP A 198 9.58 -13.29 0.42
C TRP A 198 10.75 -12.34 0.13
N LEU A 199 10.50 -11.03 0.13
CA LEU A 199 11.55 -10.00 0.03
C LEU A 199 12.39 -9.85 1.31
N GLY A 200 12.11 -10.60 2.38
CA GLY A 200 12.75 -10.44 3.69
C GLY A 200 12.35 -9.16 4.42
N CYS A 201 11.29 -8.47 3.97
CA CYS A 201 10.80 -7.21 4.55
C CYS A 201 9.89 -7.48 5.76
N THR A 202 10.37 -8.23 6.75
CA THR A 202 9.59 -8.74 7.89
C THR A 202 8.87 -7.64 8.67
N ARG A 203 9.56 -6.53 8.98
CA ARG A 203 8.93 -5.37 9.65
C ARG A 203 7.78 -4.76 8.86
N ALA A 204 7.84 -4.81 7.53
CA ALA A 204 6.74 -4.31 6.69
C ALA A 204 5.55 -5.26 6.69
N ALA A 205 5.82 -6.57 6.63
CA ALA A 205 4.79 -7.60 6.74
C ALA A 205 4.10 -7.56 8.12
N GLU A 206 4.87 -7.42 9.21
CA GLU A 206 4.35 -7.26 10.58
C GLU A 206 3.43 -6.04 10.70
N ARG A 207 3.79 -4.93 10.06
CA ARG A 207 2.95 -3.72 10.07
C ARG A 207 1.56 -3.95 9.48
N MET A 208 1.41 -4.81 8.47
CA MET A 208 0.10 -5.16 7.93
C MET A 208 -0.82 -5.83 8.97
N LEU A 209 -0.23 -6.45 10.01
CA LEU A 209 -0.94 -7.11 11.10
C LEU A 209 -1.17 -6.19 12.31
N THR A 210 -0.44 -5.08 12.42
CA THR A 210 -0.56 -4.16 13.57
C THR A 210 -1.27 -2.85 13.22
N ALA A 211 -1.20 -2.42 11.96
CA ALA A 211 -1.82 -1.20 11.47
C ALA A 211 -3.35 -1.28 11.58
N GLN A 212 -4.00 -0.13 11.79
CA GLN A 212 -5.46 -0.03 11.66
C GLN A 212 -5.80 0.07 10.18
N HIS A 213 -6.03 -1.09 9.54
CA HIS A 213 -6.39 -1.21 8.13
C HIS A 213 -7.74 -1.92 7.99
N PRO A 214 -8.66 -1.46 7.11
CA PRO A 214 -9.99 -2.08 6.94
C PRO A 214 -9.90 -3.56 6.57
N TYR A 215 -8.90 -3.95 5.79
CA TYR A 215 -8.70 -5.34 5.37
C TYR A 215 -7.80 -6.18 6.29
N ARG A 216 -7.33 -5.63 7.42
CA ARG A 216 -6.53 -6.42 8.39
C ARG A 216 -7.28 -7.66 8.88
N PRO A 217 -8.55 -7.60 9.31
CA PRO A 217 -9.27 -8.80 9.76
C PRO A 217 -9.36 -9.87 8.66
N ALA A 218 -9.56 -9.45 7.41
CA ALA A 218 -9.60 -10.35 6.27
C ALA A 218 -8.23 -11.02 6.05
N LEU A 219 -7.13 -10.25 6.09
CA LEU A 219 -5.77 -10.79 6.06
C LEU A 219 -5.51 -11.82 7.17
N GLU A 220 -5.90 -11.51 8.41
CA GLU A 220 -5.74 -12.42 9.56
C GLU A 220 -6.50 -13.74 9.35
N ARG A 221 -7.70 -13.69 8.74
CA ARG A 221 -8.46 -14.88 8.34
C ARG A 221 -7.72 -15.71 7.28
N LEU A 222 -7.17 -15.09 6.24
CA LEU A 222 -6.40 -15.80 5.21
C LEU A 222 -5.12 -16.42 5.77
N LEU A 223 -4.44 -15.75 6.71
CA LEU A 223 -3.29 -16.34 7.42
C LEU A 223 -3.70 -17.51 8.33
N ALA A 224 -4.90 -17.46 8.92
CA ALA A 224 -5.44 -18.61 9.67
C ALA A 224 -5.73 -19.79 8.74
N LEU A 225 -6.28 -19.53 7.56
CA LEU A 225 -6.50 -20.52 6.51
C LEU A 225 -5.18 -21.12 6.01
N GLU A 226 -4.14 -20.29 5.80
CA GLU A 226 -2.80 -20.73 5.43
C GLU A 226 -2.22 -21.71 6.45
N ARG A 227 -2.40 -21.46 7.76
CA ARG A 227 -1.94 -22.40 8.79
C ARG A 227 -2.59 -23.79 8.70
N GLN A 228 -3.78 -23.87 8.11
CA GLN A 228 -4.52 -25.13 7.96
C GLN A 228 -4.22 -25.82 6.63
N LEU A 229 -4.13 -25.07 5.53
CA LEU A 229 -4.07 -25.60 4.17
C LEU A 229 -2.68 -25.48 3.52
N GLY A 230 -1.77 -24.71 4.13
CA GLY A 230 -0.53 -24.25 3.50
C GLY A 230 -0.78 -23.16 2.44
N VAL A 231 0.31 -22.56 1.96
CA VAL A 231 0.29 -21.46 0.98
C VAL A 231 -0.47 -21.83 -0.29
N HIS A 232 -0.16 -22.98 -0.89
CA HIS A 232 -0.85 -23.45 -2.09
C HIS A 232 -2.32 -23.81 -1.85
N GLY A 233 -2.65 -24.23 -0.62
CA GLY A 233 -4.01 -24.56 -0.24
C GLY A 233 -4.92 -23.32 -0.17
N VAL A 234 -4.38 -22.16 0.22
CA VAL A 234 -5.11 -20.87 0.16
C VAL A 234 -5.47 -20.54 -1.28
N THR A 235 -4.50 -20.58 -2.21
CA THR A 235 -4.75 -20.31 -3.63
C THR A 235 -5.78 -21.29 -4.22
N ALA A 236 -5.70 -22.58 -3.88
CA ALA A 236 -6.68 -23.57 -4.32
C ALA A 236 -8.08 -23.30 -3.74
N TYR A 237 -8.17 -22.89 -2.46
CA TYR A 237 -9.43 -22.51 -1.83
C TYR A 237 -10.09 -21.34 -2.58
N LEU A 238 -9.33 -20.30 -2.91
CA LEU A 238 -9.86 -19.14 -3.64
C LEU A 238 -10.48 -19.51 -5.00
N THR A 239 -9.93 -20.49 -5.72
CA THR A 239 -10.48 -20.90 -7.03
C THR A 239 -11.85 -21.60 -6.93
N ARG A 240 -12.26 -22.00 -5.72
CA ARG A 240 -13.51 -22.73 -5.45
C ARG A 240 -14.51 -21.93 -4.62
N ALA A 241 -14.11 -20.74 -4.15
CA ALA A 241 -14.96 -19.87 -3.35
C ALA A 241 -15.97 -19.14 -4.25
N GLU A 242 -17.18 -18.94 -3.71
CA GLU A 242 -18.31 -18.24 -4.33
C GLU A 242 -18.64 -16.98 -3.54
#